data_AF-A0A924GN51-F1
#
_entry.id   AF-A0A924GN51-F1
#
_cell.length_a   1.000
_cell.length_b   1.000
_cell.length_c   1.000
_cell.angle_alpha   90.00
_cell.angle_beta   90.00
_cell.angle_gamma   90.00
#
_symmetry.space_group_name_H-M   'P 1'
#
loop_
_entity.id
_entity.type
_entity.pdbx_description
1 polymer ?
#
loop_
_entity_poly.entity_id
_entity_poly.type
_entity_poly.pdbx_seq_one_letter_code
_entity_poly.pdbx_strand_id
1 'polypeptide(L)' 'MLSRTADHLFWMSRYTERAENTARMLDVNYQTSLLPQSTGVAQVGWQGLLSISELSPDYESKYGA' A
#
# COMPACT_ATOMS: atom_id res chain seq x y z
N MET A 1 -11.82 -33.59 6.55
CA MET A 1 -12.24 -32.27 7.10
C MET A 1 -11.07 -31.38 7.53
N LEU A 2 -9.93 -31.88 8.04
CA LEU A 2 -8.76 -31.04 8.34
C LEU A 2 -8.21 -30.25 7.14
N SER A 3 -8.27 -30.82 5.92
CA SER A 3 -7.69 -30.22 4.72
C SER A 3 -8.33 -28.88 4.31
N ARG A 4 -9.65 -28.69 4.45
CA ARG A 4 -10.31 -27.43 4.08
C ARG A 4 -10.04 -26.32 5.10
N THR A 5 -10.08 -26.65 6.39
CA THR A 5 -9.73 -25.68 7.44
C THR A 5 -8.27 -25.25 7.34
N ALA A 6 -7.36 -26.17 7.05
CA ALA A 6 -5.95 -25.85 6.83
C ALA A 6 -5.75 -24.93 5.61
N ASP A 7 -6.45 -25.20 4.50
CA ASP A 7 -6.41 -24.34 3.31
C ASP A 7 -6.96 -22.93 3.59
N HIS A 8 -8.08 -22.81 4.31
CA HIS A 8 -8.61 -21.51 4.72
C HIS A 8 -7.63 -20.73 5.60
N LEU A 9 -7.01 -21.38 6.59
CA LEU A 9 -6.03 -20.73 7.47
C LEU A 9 -4.79 -20.28 6.70
N PHE A 10 -4.33 -21.08 5.73
CA PHE A 10 -3.20 -20.71 4.86
C PHE A 10 -3.48 -19.44 4.05
N TRP A 11 -4.64 -19.37 3.39
CA TRP A 11 -4.99 -18.18 2.63
C TRP A 11 -5.22 -16.97 3.53
N MET A 12 -5.89 -17.16 4.68
CA MET A 12 -6.07 -16.09 5.66
C MET A 12 -4.74 -15.53 6.14
N SER A 13 -3.76 -16.35 6.50
CA SER A 13 -2.46 -15.85 6.95
C SER A 13 -1.74 -15.06 5.86
N ARG A 14 -1.80 -15.52 4.60
CA ARG A 14 -1.20 -14.82 3.46
C ARG A 14 -1.88 -13.49 3.15
N TYR A 15 -3.20 -13.41 3.25
CA TYR A 15 -3.92 -12.15 3.09
C TYR A 15 -3.64 -11.18 4.22
N THR A 16 -3.55 -11.66 5.47
CA THR A 16 -3.17 -10.85 6.63
C THR A 16 -1.76 -10.30 6.46
N GLU A 17 -0.80 -11.13 6.08
CA GLU A 17 0.59 -10.71 5.83
C GLU A 17 0.67 -9.65 4.72
N ARG A 18 -0.07 -9.85 3.61
CA ARG A 18 -0.15 -8.87 2.53
C ARG A 18 -0.78 -7.56 3.01
N ALA A 19 -1.86 -7.61 3.78
CA ALA A 19 -2.52 -6.43 4.33
C ALA A 19 -1.59 -5.65 5.27
N GLU A 20 -0.86 -6.37 6.14
CA GLU A 20 0.13 -5.76 7.03
C GLU A 20 1.26 -5.11 6.24
N ASN A 21 1.76 -5.75 5.19
CA ASN A 21 2.79 -5.19 4.33
C ASN A 21 2.33 -3.87 3.67
N THR A 22 1.10 -3.83 3.14
CA THR A 22 0.52 -2.61 2.57
C THR A 22 0.35 -1.52 3.63
N ALA A 23 -0.17 -1.86 4.82
CA ALA A 23 -0.33 -0.91 5.92
C ALA A 23 1.02 -0.31 6.36
N ARG A 24 2.06 -1.13 6.46
CA ARG A 24 3.41 -0.67 6.82
C ARG A 24 4.00 0.29 5.79
N MET A 25 3.84 0.01 4.50
CA MET A 25 4.29 0.91 3.44
C MET A 25 3.58 2.27 3.52
N LEU A 26 2.26 2.27 3.75
CA LEU A 26 1.46 3.49 3.91
C LEU A 26 1.89 4.28 5.15
N ASP A 27 2.07 3.62 6.29
CA ASP A 27 2.46 4.29 7.54
C ASP A 27 3.83 4.95 7.40
N VAL A 28 4.84 4.23 6.88
CA VAL A 28 6.19 4.82 6.68
C VAL A 28 6.14 6.02 5.74
N ASN A 29 5.40 5.94 4.64
CA ASN A 29 5.27 7.06 3.71
C ASN A 29 4.56 8.25 4.36
N TYR A 30 3.48 7.99 5.10
CA TYR A 30 2.75 9.01 5.85
C TYR A 30 3.64 9.70 6.88
N GLN A 31 4.32 8.95 7.76
CA GLN A 31 5.25 9.51 8.74
C GLN A 31 6.36 10.32 8.06
N THR A 32 6.90 9.81 6.95
CA THR A 32 7.91 10.51 6.16
C THR A 32 7.37 11.84 5.64
N SER A 33 6.12 11.88 5.15
CA SER A 33 5.49 13.10 4.62
C SER A 33 5.31 14.21 5.66
N LEU A 34 5.26 13.86 6.95
CA LEU A 34 5.14 14.81 8.06
C LEU A 34 6.47 15.46 8.46
N LEU A 35 7.61 14.93 7.99
CA LEU A 35 8.91 15.55 8.24
C LEU A 35 9.02 16.90 7.51
N PRO A 36 9.81 17.87 8.02
CA PRO A 36 10.01 19.16 7.36
C PRO A 36 10.53 19.01 5.93
N GLN A 37 9.66 19.24 4.95
CA GLN A 37 9.97 19.13 3.52
C GLN A 37 9.00 19.99 2.71
N SER A 38 9.28 20.17 1.42
CA SER A 38 8.34 20.84 0.53
C SER A 38 7.19 19.92 0.14
N THR A 39 6.03 20.51 -0.16
CA THR A 39 4.85 19.78 -0.65
C THR A 39 5.16 18.95 -1.91
N GLY A 40 6.05 19.44 -2.77
CA GLY A 40 6.49 18.71 -3.97
C GLY A 40 7.26 17.43 -3.65
N VAL A 41 8.14 17.44 -2.64
CA VAL A 41 8.87 16.23 -2.23
C VAL A 41 7.92 15.21 -1.61
N ALA A 42 7.00 15.66 -0.76
CA ALA A 42 5.96 14.79 -0.20
C ALA A 42 5.10 14.16 -1.31
N GLN A 43 4.72 14.93 -2.33
CA GLN A 43 3.95 14.45 -3.47
C GLN A 43 4.68 13.37 -4.27
N VAL A 44 5.99 13.53 -4.51
CA VAL A 44 6.82 12.49 -5.15
C VAL A 44 6.83 11.21 -4.32
N GLY A 45 6.87 11.31 -3.00
CA GLY A 45 6.75 10.16 -2.10
C GLY A 45 5.44 9.39 -2.31
N TRP A 46 4.31 10.09 -2.41
CA TRP A 46 3.00 9.46 -2.67
C TRP A 46 2.91 8.86 -4.07
N GLN A 47 3.47 9.53 -5.10
CA GLN A 47 3.56 9.00 -6.46
C GLN A 47 4.41 7.71 -6.51
N GLY A 48 5.49 7.65 -5.75
CA GLY A 48 6.31 6.45 -5.61
C GLY A 48 5.51 5.28 -5.03
N LEU A 49 4.69 5.52 -4.00
CA LEU A 49 3.84 4.47 -3.40
C LEU A 49 2.78 3.95 -4.38
N LEU A 50 2.15 4.85 -5.14
CA LEU A 50 1.22 4.49 -6.22
C LEU A 50 1.91 3.66 -7.30
N SER A 51 3.13 4.05 -7.70
CA SER A 51 3.89 3.33 -8.72
C SER A 51 4.28 1.92 -8.26
N ILE A 52 4.73 1.75 -7.01
CA ILE A 52 5.09 0.43 -6.45
C ILE A 52 3.86 -0.48 -6.36
N SER A 53 2.69 0.10 -6.11
CA SER A 53 1.43 -0.63 -6.00
C SER A 53 0.74 -0.84 -7.35
N GLU A 54 1.33 -0.37 -8.45
CA GLU A 54 0.75 -0.34 -9.80
C GLU A 54 -0.62 0.38 -9.88
N LEU A 55 -0.83 1.36 -8.98
CA LEU A 55 -2.08 2.12 -8.86
C LEU A 55 -2.03 3.49 -9.54
N SER A 56 -0.89 3.88 -10.12
CA SER A 56 -0.76 5.17 -10.82
C SER A 56 -1.80 5.37 -11.94
N PRO A 57 -2.07 4.39 -12.82
CA PRO A 57 -3.06 4.57 -13.89
C PRO A 57 -4.47 4.81 -13.36
N ASP A 58 -4.87 4.05 -12.33
CA ASP A 58 -6.19 4.19 -11.70
C ASP A 58 -6.35 5.53 -10.99
N TYR A 59 -5.28 5.99 -10.33
CA TYR A 59 -5.25 7.30 -9.69
C TYR A 59 -5.36 8.42 -10.72
N GLU A 60 -4.57 8.38 -11.79
CA GLU A 60 -4.59 9.36 -12.88
C GLU A 60 -5.94 9.37 -13.59
N SER A 61 -6.54 8.22 -13.86
CA SER A 61 -7.88 8.15 -14.46
C SER A 61 -8.95 8.83 -13.60
N LYS A 62 -8.78 8.88 -12.28
CA LYS A 62 -9.78 9.41 -11.34
C LYS A 62 -9.53 10.85 -10.93
N TYR A 63 -8.27 11.27 -10.87
CA TYR A 63 -7.84 12.56 -10.31
C TYR A 63 -6.91 13.38 -11.21
N GLY A 64 -6.50 12.83 -12.37
CA GLY A 64 -5.73 13.56 -13.37
C GLY A 64 -6.59 14.61 -14.06
N ALA A 65 -6.27 15.88 -13.83
CA ALA A 65 -6.76 17.02 -14.60
C ALA A 65 -5.63 17.55 -15.48
#